data_AF-A0A396JN77-F1
#
_entry.id   AF-A0A396JN77-F1
#
_cell.length_a   1.000
_cell.length_b   1.000
_cell.length_c   1.000
_cell.angle_alpha   90.00
_cell.angle_beta   90.00
_cell.angle_gamma   90.00
#
_symmetry.space_group_name_H-M   'P 1'
#
loop_
_entity.id
_entity.type
_entity.pdbx_description
1 polymer ?
#
loop_
_entity_poly.entity_id
_entity_poly.type
_entity_poly.pdbx_seq_one_letter_code
_entity_poly.pdbx_strand_id
1 'polypeptide(L)'
;MLTSGSCLYSTRIDTSCEWDPRIKGLFFYESTSIFPASKFGDFIIDVKKLRDINPEIFCGIDIYNGILIHYIKALEAYLGQSEDSVVIDFNYYRANDQFTPRLNQDVWEELEQIVFFKYGAKPHWAKNRNLAFSNEL
;
A
#
# COMPACT_ATOMS: atom_id res chain seq x y z
N MET A 1 9.06 -12.92 -6.33
CA MET A 1 8.14 -12.90 -5.18
C MET A 1 7.94 -14.33 -4.72
N LEU A 2 8.10 -14.60 -3.43
CA LEU A 2 7.66 -15.87 -2.84
C LEU A 2 6.16 -15.73 -2.53
N THR A 3 5.38 -16.74 -2.88
CA THR A 3 3.97 -16.83 -2.46
C THR A 3 3.84 -17.97 -1.45
N SER A 4 2.85 -17.87 -0.56
CA SER A 4 2.44 -18.97 0.32
C SER A 4 1.63 -20.04 -0.41
N GLY A 5 1.27 -19.83 -1.69
CA GLY A 5 0.43 -20.74 -2.48
C GLY A 5 1.20 -21.63 -3.47
N SER A 6 0.55 -22.72 -3.90
CA SER A 6 1.07 -23.62 -4.93
C SER A 6 1.19 -22.98 -6.32
N CYS A 7 0.58 -21.81 -6.53
CA CYS A 7 0.63 -21.08 -7.79
C CYS A 7 2.07 -20.73 -8.22
N LEU A 8 3.02 -20.63 -7.28
CA LEU A 8 4.44 -20.38 -7.59
C LEU A 8 5.06 -21.44 -8.50
N TYR A 9 4.63 -22.69 -8.29
CA TYR A 9 5.18 -23.86 -8.95
C TYR A 9 4.30 -24.31 -10.11
N SER A 10 3.22 -23.58 -10.40
CA SER A 10 2.33 -23.95 -11.48
C SER A 10 2.97 -23.71 -12.84
N THR A 11 3.00 -24.75 -13.65
CA THR A 11 3.36 -24.66 -15.07
C THR A 11 2.17 -24.28 -15.95
N ARG A 12 0.94 -24.41 -15.42
CA ARG A 12 -0.30 -24.09 -16.13
C ARG A 12 -0.70 -22.63 -15.91
N ILE A 13 -1.24 -22.01 -16.95
CA ILE A 13 -1.68 -20.61 -16.94
C ILE A 13 -2.94 -20.41 -16.08
N ASP A 14 -3.84 -21.40 -16.01
CA ASP A 14 -5.11 -21.29 -15.27
C ASP A 14 -4.96 -21.38 -13.75
N THR A 15 -3.75 -21.69 -13.26
CA THR A 15 -3.44 -21.78 -11.82
C THR A 15 -2.17 -21.02 -11.45
N SER A 16 -1.71 -20.11 -12.33
CA SER A 16 -0.58 -19.24 -12.04
C SER A 16 -0.95 -18.15 -11.02
N CYS A 17 0.05 -17.59 -10.34
CA CYS A 17 -0.22 -16.45 -9.46
C CYS A 17 -0.66 -15.23 -10.28
N GLU A 18 -1.40 -14.33 -9.65
CA GLU A 18 -1.92 -13.13 -10.31
C GLU A 18 -0.82 -12.22 -10.86
N TRP A 19 0.36 -12.22 -10.25
CA TRP A 19 1.54 -11.47 -10.69
C TRP A 19 2.49 -12.29 -11.56
N ASP A 20 2.06 -13.44 -12.08
CA ASP A 20 2.90 -14.26 -12.96
C ASP A 20 3.19 -13.51 -14.28
N PRO A 21 4.45 -13.33 -14.67
CA PRO A 21 4.82 -12.53 -15.84
C PRO A 21 4.38 -13.13 -17.17
N ARG A 22 3.95 -14.40 -17.19
CA ARG A 22 3.45 -15.08 -18.40
C ARG A 22 2.02 -14.68 -18.75
N ILE A 23 1.29 -14.09 -17.80
CA ILE A 23 -0.09 -13.65 -17.97
C ILE A 23 -0.20 -12.13 -17.86
N LYS A 24 -1.29 -11.57 -18.38
CA LYS A 24 -1.66 -10.17 -18.16
C LYS A 24 -2.48 -10.04 -16.87
N GLY A 25 -1.85 -10.40 -15.75
CA GLY A 25 -2.48 -10.39 -14.44
C GLY A 25 -2.32 -9.05 -13.71
N LEU A 26 -2.21 -9.09 -12.38
CA LEU A 26 -2.11 -7.91 -11.54
C LEU A 26 -0.75 -7.23 -11.67
N PHE A 27 -0.79 -5.94 -11.97
CA PHE A 27 0.36 -5.04 -11.97
C PHE A 27 -0.07 -3.70 -11.39
N PHE A 28 0.45 -3.37 -10.21
CA PHE A 28 0.03 -2.22 -9.41
C PHE A 28 1.21 -1.64 -8.63
N TYR A 29 1.01 -0.44 -8.12
CA TYR A 29 1.88 0.15 -7.13
C TYR A 29 1.28 -0.10 -5.74
N GLU A 30 2.11 -0.52 -4.80
CA GLU A 30 1.73 -0.69 -3.41
C GLU A 30 2.44 0.39 -2.59
N SER A 31 1.71 1.14 -1.77
CA SER A 31 2.26 2.03 -0.75
C SER A 31 1.92 1.49 0.63
N THR A 32 2.93 1.31 1.47
CA THR A 32 2.75 0.63 2.77
C THR A 32 3.32 1.43 3.91
N SER A 33 2.49 1.64 4.93
CA SER A 33 2.87 2.44 6.09
C SER A 33 2.50 1.73 7.39
N ILE A 34 3.25 2.05 8.43
CA ILE A 34 3.12 1.47 9.76
C ILE A 34 2.80 2.60 10.73
N PHE A 35 1.61 2.55 11.32
CA PHE A 35 1.11 3.51 12.29
C PHE A 35 1.18 2.95 13.71
N PRO A 36 1.52 3.77 14.71
CA PRO A 36 1.05 3.54 16.08
C PRO A 36 -0.47 3.35 16.09
N ALA A 37 -0.98 2.31 16.74
CA ALA A 37 -2.42 2.02 16.76
C ALA A 37 -3.25 3.21 17.29
N SER A 38 -2.67 4.00 18.20
CA SER A 38 -3.29 5.21 18.76
C SER A 38 -3.59 6.31 17.74
N LYS A 39 -2.84 6.39 16.63
CA LYS A 39 -3.01 7.42 15.58
C LYS A 39 -3.86 6.97 14.40
N PHE A 40 -4.10 5.67 14.26
CA PHE A 40 -4.72 5.10 13.07
C PHE A 40 -6.18 5.55 12.89
N GLY A 41 -6.93 5.73 13.98
CA GLY A 41 -8.32 6.21 13.92
C GLY A 41 -8.45 7.61 13.30
N ASP A 42 -7.59 8.55 13.73
CA ASP A 42 -7.56 9.90 13.18
C ASP A 42 -7.19 9.90 11.70
N PHE A 43 -6.21 9.07 11.33
CA PHE A 43 -5.82 8.88 9.94
C PHE A 43 -7.00 8.45 9.07
N ILE A 44 -7.78 7.45 9.49
CA ILE A 44 -8.97 7.00 8.75
C ILE A 44 -10.01 8.11 8.60
N ILE A 45 -10.17 8.99 9.60
CA ILE A 45 -11.08 10.13 9.53
C ILE A 45 -10.62 11.10 8.42
N ASP A 46 -9.33 11.37 8.30
CA ASP A 46 -8.83 12.27 7.26
C ASP A 46 -8.89 11.67 5.86
N VAL A 47 -8.64 10.36 5.70
CA VAL A 47 -8.89 9.67 4.42
C VAL A 47 -10.35 9.73 4.03
N LYS A 48 -11.28 9.59 5.00
CA LYS A 48 -12.72 9.77 4.74
C LYS A 48 -13.05 11.19 4.28
N LYS A 49 -12.44 12.22 4.88
CA LYS A 49 -12.62 13.61 4.41
C LYS A 49 -12.11 13.78 2.98
N LEU A 50 -10.95 13.19 2.64
CA LEU A 50 -10.42 13.22 1.28
C LEU A 50 -11.40 12.55 0.29
N ARG A 51 -11.91 11.37 0.63
CA ARG A 51 -12.95 10.66 -0.15
C ARG A 51 -14.22 11.51 -0.31
N ASP A 52 -14.65 12.21 0.74
CA ASP A 52 -15.90 12.97 0.74
C ASP A 52 -15.86 14.20 -0.18
N ILE A 53 -14.67 14.64 -0.63
CA ILE A 53 -14.54 15.68 -1.67
C ILE A 53 -15.11 15.17 -3.00
N ASN A 54 -14.79 13.94 -3.38
CA ASN A 54 -15.33 13.26 -4.56
C ASN A 54 -15.18 11.74 -4.37
N PRO A 55 -16.25 10.98 -4.09
CA PRO A 55 -16.16 9.55 -3.79
C PRO A 55 -15.52 8.70 -4.90
N GLU A 56 -15.63 9.14 -6.16
CA GLU A 56 -15.10 8.43 -7.32
C GLU A 56 -13.57 8.42 -7.38
N ILE A 57 -12.87 9.24 -6.57
CA ILE A 57 -11.41 9.35 -6.59
C ILE A 57 -10.69 8.06 -6.15
N PHE A 58 -11.35 7.22 -5.37
CA PHE A 58 -10.83 5.92 -4.93
C PHE A 58 -11.37 4.74 -5.75
N CYS A 59 -12.22 4.99 -6.76
CA CYS A 59 -12.77 3.94 -7.59
C CYS A 59 -11.69 3.16 -8.33
N GLY A 60 -11.88 1.84 -8.40
CA GLY A 60 -10.94 0.94 -9.05
C GLY A 60 -9.76 0.50 -8.18
N ILE A 61 -9.68 0.87 -6.89
CA ILE A 61 -8.65 0.31 -6.02
C ILE A 61 -8.87 -1.20 -5.76
N ASP A 62 -10.12 -1.64 -5.67
CA ASP A 62 -10.48 -3.02 -5.32
C ASP A 62 -10.03 -4.05 -6.37
N ILE A 63 -9.87 -3.64 -7.64
CA ILE A 63 -9.35 -4.54 -8.69
C ILE A 63 -7.84 -4.82 -8.53
N TYR A 64 -7.16 -4.06 -7.66
CA TYR A 64 -5.74 -4.21 -7.34
C TYR A 64 -5.52 -4.70 -5.91
N ASN A 65 -6.45 -5.48 -5.32
CA ASN A 65 -6.46 -5.92 -3.92
C ASN A 65 -6.89 -4.87 -2.89
N GLY A 66 -7.21 -3.64 -3.31
CA GLY A 66 -7.79 -2.63 -2.44
C GLY A 66 -6.86 -2.14 -1.33
N ILE A 67 -7.47 -1.88 -0.17
CA ILE A 67 -6.79 -1.44 1.05
C ILE A 67 -6.69 -2.63 2.00
N LEU A 68 -5.46 -3.01 2.37
CA LEU A 68 -5.20 -4.09 3.31
C LEU A 68 -4.78 -3.50 4.65
N ILE A 69 -5.37 -3.99 5.74
CA ILE A 69 -5.07 -3.52 7.11
C ILE A 69 -4.63 -4.72 7.93
N HIS A 70 -3.41 -4.66 8.46
CA HIS A 70 -2.84 -5.69 9.32
C HIS A 70 -2.51 -5.11 10.71
N TYR A 71 -2.78 -5.89 11.75
CA TYR A 71 -2.47 -5.51 13.13
C TYR A 71 -1.21 -6.25 13.58
N ILE A 72 -0.24 -5.50 14.11
CA ILE A 72 1.02 -6.03 14.62
C ILE A 72 1.08 -5.75 16.12
N LYS A 73 1.26 -6.80 16.91
CA LYS A 73 1.50 -6.68 18.35
C LYS A 73 2.93 -6.17 18.59
N ALA A 74 3.10 -5.30 19.59
CA ALA A 74 4.41 -4.88 20.05
C ALA A 74 5.33 -6.08 20.33
N LEU A 75 6.59 -5.99 19.90
CA LEU A 75 7.60 -7.03 20.08
C LEU A 75 9.00 -6.42 20.19
N GLU A 76 9.83 -6.95 21.09
CA GLU A 76 11.21 -6.50 21.34
C GLU A 76 12.23 -7.03 20.31
N ALA A 77 11.77 -7.59 19.18
CA ALA A 77 12.66 -8.05 18.14
C ALA A 77 13.40 -6.86 17.48
N TYR A 78 14.62 -7.08 17.00
CA TYR A 78 15.47 -6.01 16.45
C TYR A 78 14.82 -5.19 15.32
N LEU A 79 14.04 -5.85 14.44
CA LEU A 79 13.25 -5.20 13.37
C LEU A 79 11.74 -5.22 13.68
N GLY A 80 11.37 -5.52 14.92
CA GLY A 80 9.99 -5.55 15.39
C GLY A 80 9.44 -4.15 15.61
N GLN A 81 8.11 -4.05 15.74
CA GLN A 81 7.48 -2.81 16.17
C GLN A 81 7.51 -2.72 17.68
N SER A 82 8.02 -1.60 18.22
CA SER A 82 8.13 -1.36 19.67
C SER A 82 6.79 -1.09 20.36
N GLU A 83 5.72 -0.87 19.58
CA GLU A 83 4.37 -0.61 20.07
C GLU A 83 3.34 -1.32 19.19
N ASP A 84 2.13 -1.50 19.71
CA ASP A 84 1.02 -2.05 18.95
C ASP A 84 0.75 -1.16 17.74
N SER A 85 0.85 -1.74 16.56
CA SER A 85 0.92 -1.01 15.31
C SER A 85 -0.12 -1.52 14.33
N VAL A 86 -0.53 -0.64 13.42
CA VAL A 86 -1.39 -0.96 12.29
C VAL A 86 -0.60 -0.73 11.02
N VAL A 87 -0.47 -1.77 10.20
CA VAL A 87 0.08 -1.67 8.85
C VAL A 87 -1.08 -1.49 7.89
N ILE A 88 -0.93 -0.55 6.97
CA ILE A 88 -1.89 -0.35 5.89
C ILE A 88 -1.16 -0.36 4.55
N ASP A 89 -1.65 -1.17 3.63
CA ASP A 89 -1.21 -1.24 2.23
C ASP A 89 -2.29 -0.62 1.33
N PHE A 90 -1.91 0.31 0.46
CA PHE A 90 -2.76 0.85 -0.60
C PHE A 90 -2.25 0.36 -1.94
N ASN A 91 -3.02 -0.48 -2.61
CA ASN A 91 -2.67 -1.00 -3.92
C ASN A 91 -3.45 -0.29 -5.01
N TYR A 92 -2.77 0.48 -5.84
CA TYR A 92 -3.41 1.31 -6.85
C TYR A 92 -2.75 1.17 -8.22
N TYR A 93 -3.49 1.55 -9.25
CA TYR A 93 -3.05 1.39 -10.64
C TYR A 93 -1.69 2.04 -10.89
N ARG A 94 -0.82 1.31 -11.60
CA ARG A 94 0.32 1.89 -12.31
C ARG A 94 0.43 1.31 -13.71
N ALA A 95 0.88 2.13 -14.65
CA ALA A 95 1.21 1.66 -15.99
C ALA A 95 2.57 0.95 -16.01
N ASN A 96 2.77 0.09 -17.01
CA ASN A 96 4.07 -0.52 -17.32
C ASN A 96 5.08 0.53 -17.81
N ASP A 97 4.59 1.51 -18.58
CA ASP A 97 5.39 2.65 -19.03
C ASP A 97 5.46 3.71 -17.92
N GLN A 98 6.68 4.06 -17.52
CA GLN A 98 6.95 5.05 -16.47
C GLN A 98 6.51 6.47 -16.86
N PHE A 99 6.33 6.76 -18.15
CA PHE A 99 5.88 8.08 -18.62
C PHE A 99 4.35 8.20 -18.67
N THR A 100 3.63 7.11 -18.45
CA THR A 100 2.17 7.12 -18.37
C THR A 100 1.73 7.53 -16.96
N PRO A 101 0.90 8.58 -16.80
CA PRO A 101 0.41 9.02 -15.49
C PRO A 101 -0.36 7.92 -14.75
N ARG A 102 -0.32 7.98 -13.41
CA ARG A 102 -1.17 7.12 -12.58
C ARG A 102 -2.62 7.61 -12.61
N LEU A 103 -3.56 6.67 -12.52
CA LEU A 103 -4.98 6.98 -12.37
C LEU A 103 -5.19 7.66 -11.01
N ASN A 104 -5.80 8.85 -11.00
CA ASN A 104 -6.01 9.67 -9.80
C ASN A 104 -4.69 9.92 -9.02
N GLN A 105 -3.60 10.19 -9.74
CA GLN A 105 -2.27 10.36 -9.14
C GLN A 105 -2.27 11.37 -8.00
N ASP A 106 -2.91 12.53 -8.21
CA ASP A 106 -3.06 13.61 -7.23
C ASP A 106 -3.62 13.11 -5.88
N VAL A 107 -4.60 12.20 -5.94
CA VAL A 107 -5.26 11.64 -4.76
C VAL A 107 -4.33 10.70 -4.00
N TRP A 108 -3.57 9.86 -4.71
CA TRP A 108 -2.58 8.97 -4.09
C TRP A 108 -1.40 9.74 -3.51
N GLU A 109 -0.99 10.83 -4.16
CA GLU A 109 0.07 11.70 -3.66
C GLU A 109 -0.40 12.52 -2.45
N GLU A 110 -1.67 12.94 -2.40
CA GLU A 110 -2.26 13.53 -1.19
C GLU A 110 -2.38 12.51 -0.05
N LEU A 111 -2.78 11.28 -0.36
CA LEU A 111 -2.81 10.20 0.63
C LEU A 111 -1.41 9.93 1.21
N GLU A 112 -0.38 9.83 0.37
CA GLU A 112 1.01 9.70 0.82
C GLU A 112 1.46 10.89 1.68
N GLN A 113 1.03 12.12 1.35
CA GLN A 113 1.30 13.31 2.16
C GLN A 113 0.66 13.23 3.55
N ILE A 114 -0.60 12.82 3.63
CA ILE A 114 -1.29 12.58 4.90
C ILE A 114 -0.55 11.52 5.71
N VAL A 115 -0.22 10.38 5.10
CA VAL A 115 0.43 9.24 5.76
C VAL A 115 1.82 9.61 6.32
N PHE A 116 2.72 10.09 5.46
CA PHE A 116 4.14 10.22 5.81
C PHE A 116 4.50 11.57 6.41
N PHE A 117 3.82 12.65 6.02
CA PHE A 117 4.17 14.00 6.49
C PHE A 117 3.27 14.47 7.63
N LYS A 118 1.96 14.26 7.55
CA LYS A 118 1.04 14.66 8.63
C LYS A 118 1.11 13.70 9.83
N TYR A 119 1.06 12.39 9.57
CA TYR A 119 1.04 11.40 10.66
C TYR A 119 2.42 10.86 11.04
N GLY A 120 3.43 11.03 10.18
CA GLY A 120 4.77 10.50 10.40
C GLY A 120 4.80 8.98 10.50
N ALA A 121 3.93 8.30 9.73
CA ALA A 121 3.91 6.84 9.70
C ALA A 121 5.22 6.30 9.14
N LYS A 122 5.70 5.17 9.66
CA LYS A 122 6.96 4.58 9.18
C LYS A 122 6.74 3.90 7.83
N PRO A 123 7.57 4.17 6.81
CA PRO A 123 7.48 3.49 5.52
C PRO A 123 7.98 2.05 5.62
N HIS A 124 7.26 1.13 4.97
CA HIS A 124 7.81 -0.19 4.69
C HIS A 124 8.91 -0.08 3.61
N TRP A 125 10.08 -0.68 3.88
CA TRP A 125 11.29 -0.44 3.07
C TRP A 125 11.17 -0.83 1.59
N ALA A 126 10.46 -1.92 1.29
CA ALA A 126 10.39 -2.46 -0.07
C ALA A 126 9.19 -1.97 -0.91
N LYS A 127 8.33 -1.12 -0.34
CA LYS A 127 7.00 -0.83 -0.89
C LYS A 127 6.70 0.68 -0.97
N ASN A 128 7.71 1.55 -1.01
CA ASN A 128 7.47 3.00 -1.03
C ASN A 128 8.46 3.72 -1.94
N ARG A 129 8.07 4.91 -2.40
CA ARG A 129 8.95 5.83 -3.13
C ARG A 129 9.96 6.42 -2.15
N ASN A 130 11.11 6.87 -2.68
CA ASN A 130 12.15 7.53 -1.87
C ASN A 130 11.61 8.72 -1.05
N LEU A 131 10.55 9.39 -1.53
CA LEU A 131 9.90 10.48 -0.82
C LEU A 131 9.41 10.09 0.58
N ALA A 132 8.93 8.86 0.77
CA ALA A 132 8.41 8.42 2.07
C ALA A 132 9.51 8.34 3.16
N PHE A 133 10.78 8.30 2.75
CA PHE A 133 11.95 8.21 3.62
C PHE A 133 12.62 9.57 3.86
N SER A 134 12.08 10.67 3.33
CA SER A 134 12.70 11.99 3.41
C SER A 134 12.85 12.52 4.84
N ASN A 135 12.02 12.01 5.77
CA ASN A 135 12.00 12.42 7.17
C ASN A 135 12.74 11.42 8.09
N GLU A 136 13.37 10.38 7.53
CA GLU A 136 14.16 9.38 8.28
C GLU A 136 15.69 9.60 8.16
N LEU A 137 16.11 10.58 7.36
CA LEU A 137 17.49 11.06 7.23
C LEU A 137 17.67 12.39 7.99
#